data_AF-A0A6P2FWA1-F1
#
_entry.id   AF-A0A6P2FWA1-F1
#
_cell.length_a   1.000
_cell.length_b   1.000
_cell.length_c   1.000
_cell.angle_alpha   90.00
_cell.angle_beta   90.00
_cell.angle_gamma   90.00
#
_symmetry.space_group_name_H-M   'P 1'
#
loop_
_entity.id
_entity.type
_entity.pdbx_description
1 polymer ?
#
loop_
_entity_poly.entity_id
_entity_poly.type
_entity_poly.pdbx_seq_one_letter_code
_entity_poly.pdbx_strand_id
1 'polypeptide(L)'
;MNPANPAAPAMDEPAPAVPRARYNELLKVIDWLLSVGAVARNAGTESAWEDAFSLVFSSNGSLRIADLRAKLGLSFDYYDLDASYQEDVEAYLSALESLKARLAAFAPAFSA
;
A
#
# COMPACT_ATOMS: atom_id res chain seq x y z
N MET A 1 -53.46 27.13 -12.93
CA MET A 1 -52.83 25.83 -13.24
C MET A 1 -51.46 25.84 -12.59
N ASN A 2 -51.19 24.87 -11.71
CA ASN A 2 -49.98 24.74 -10.89
C ASN A 2 -48.74 24.38 -11.76
N PRO A 3 -47.52 24.63 -11.27
CA PRO A 3 -46.28 24.74 -12.04
C PRO A 3 -45.65 23.37 -12.34
N ALA A 4 -44.85 23.30 -13.39
CA ALA A 4 -43.94 22.19 -13.62
C ALA A 4 -42.50 22.72 -13.73
N ASN A 5 -41.79 22.67 -12.60
CA ASN A 5 -40.38 22.31 -12.59
C ASN A 5 -40.31 21.03 -11.74
N PRO A 6 -39.79 19.92 -12.26
CA PRO A 6 -38.45 19.53 -11.77
C PRO A 6 -37.65 18.69 -12.77
N ALA A 7 -36.36 18.99 -12.95
CA ALA A 7 -35.36 17.96 -13.15
C ALA A 7 -33.95 18.52 -12.87
N ALA A 8 -33.46 18.28 -11.66
CA ALA A 8 -32.05 17.95 -11.50
C ALA A 8 -31.96 16.42 -11.51
N PRO A 9 -31.08 15.81 -12.31
CA PRO A 9 -30.50 14.54 -11.95
C PRO A 9 -29.00 14.70 -11.71
N ALA A 10 -28.62 14.40 -10.46
CA ALA A 10 -27.42 13.74 -10.00
C ALA A 10 -26.27 13.59 -11.02
N MET A 11 -25.16 14.25 -10.73
CA MET A 11 -23.83 13.75 -11.11
C MET A 11 -23.12 13.34 -9.82
N ASP A 12 -23.69 12.36 -9.11
CA ASP A 12 -22.85 11.44 -8.34
C ASP A 12 -22.15 10.58 -9.39
N GLU A 13 -21.05 11.10 -9.94
CA GLU A 13 -20.16 10.29 -10.76
C GLU A 13 -19.65 9.18 -9.81
N PRO A 14 -19.99 7.90 -10.05
CA PRO A 14 -19.49 6.84 -9.19
C PRO A 14 -17.97 6.91 -9.25
N ALA A 15 -17.34 7.11 -8.08
CA ALA A 15 -15.89 7.09 -7.95
C ALA A 15 -15.37 5.88 -8.74
N PRO A 16 -14.32 6.05 -9.57
CA PRO A 16 -13.90 5.01 -10.51
C PRO A 16 -13.71 3.72 -9.73
N ALA A 17 -14.45 2.68 -10.11
CA ALA A 17 -14.38 1.38 -9.47
C ALA A 17 -12.92 0.94 -9.42
N VAL A 18 -12.33 1.00 -8.23
CA VAL A 18 -10.96 0.60 -7.99
C VAL A 18 -10.85 -0.86 -8.44
N PRO A 19 -10.03 -1.19 -9.46
CA PRO A 19 -9.98 -2.55 -9.95
C PRO A 19 -9.47 -3.46 -8.84
N ARG A 20 -10.28 -4.44 -8.41
CA ARG A 20 -9.93 -5.46 -7.41
C ARG A 20 -8.56 -6.10 -7.66
N ALA A 21 -8.16 -6.20 -8.93
CA ALA A 21 -6.83 -6.64 -9.34
C ALA A 21 -5.69 -5.81 -8.74
N ARG A 22 -5.79 -4.48 -8.71
CA ARG A 22 -4.75 -3.58 -8.15
C ARG A 22 -4.68 -3.67 -6.63
N TYR A 23 -5.82 -3.79 -5.97
CA TYR A 23 -5.88 -4.06 -4.53
C TYR A 23 -5.17 -5.38 -4.19
N ASN A 24 -5.51 -6.45 -4.90
CA ASN A 24 -4.88 -7.76 -4.70
C ASN A 24 -3.39 -7.73 -5.01
N GLU A 25 -2.97 -6.97 -6.03
CA GLU A 25 -1.56 -6.79 -6.35
C GLU A 25 -0.82 -6.05 -5.23
N LEU A 26 -1.40 -4.96 -4.70
CA LEU A 26 -0.81 -4.23 -3.58
C LEU A 26 -0.59 -5.15 -2.38
N LEU A 27 -1.59 -5.96 -2.02
CA LEU A 27 -1.46 -6.94 -0.93
C LEU A 27 -0.33 -7.94 -1.18
N LYS A 28 -0.20 -8.46 -2.41
CA LYS A 28 0.88 -9.40 -2.76
C LYS A 28 2.26 -8.78 -2.62
N VAL A 29 2.43 -7.54 -3.06
CA VAL A 29 3.72 -6.84 -2.94
C VAL A 29 4.03 -6.56 -1.46
N ILE A 30 3.04 -6.13 -0.67
CA ILE A 30 3.21 -5.96 0.78
C ILE A 30 3.65 -7.28 1.43
N ASP A 31 2.95 -8.38 1.16
CA ASP A 31 3.26 -9.69 1.76
C ASP A 31 4.66 -10.19 1.39
N TRP A 32 5.07 -9.95 0.14
CA TRP A 32 6.42 -10.25 -0.31
C TRP A 32 7.48 -9.41 0.43
N LEU A 33 7.26 -8.10 0.60
CA LEU A 33 8.19 -7.24 1.33
C LEU A 33 8.30 -7.61 2.81
N LEU A 34 7.18 -7.96 3.45
CA LEU A 34 7.18 -8.45 4.83
C LEU A 34 7.95 -9.77 4.97
N SER A 35 7.88 -10.66 3.97
CA SER A 35 8.64 -11.91 3.99
C SER A 35 10.14 -11.68 3.80
N VAL A 36 10.54 -10.71 2.97
CA VAL A 36 11.95 -10.27 2.84
C VAL A 36 12.49 -9.82 4.20
N GLY A 37 11.75 -8.98 4.93
CA GLY A 37 12.16 -8.56 6.28
C GLY A 37 12.22 -9.71 7.28
N ALA A 38 11.29 -10.67 7.22
CA ALA A 38 11.33 -11.85 8.08
C ALA A 38 12.58 -12.71 7.82
N VAL A 39 12.99 -12.85 6.56
CA VAL A 39 14.23 -13.56 6.20
C VAL A 39 15.45 -12.84 6.80
N ALA A 40 15.54 -11.52 6.67
CA ALA A 40 16.66 -10.75 7.23
C ALA A 40 16.74 -10.84 8.76
N ARG A 41 15.60 -10.71 9.46
CA ARG A 41 15.52 -10.89 10.92
C ARG A 41 15.98 -12.27 11.37
N ASN A 42 15.56 -13.32 10.66
CA ASN A 42 15.93 -14.69 11.00
C ASN A 42 17.42 -14.97 10.74
N ALA A 43 18.01 -14.34 9.72
CA ALA A 43 19.43 -14.44 9.46
C ALA A 43 20.26 -13.70 10.51
N GLY A 44 19.80 -12.52 10.95
CA GLY A 44 20.44 -11.74 12.01
C GLY A 44 21.83 -11.19 11.65
N THR A 45 22.12 -11.03 10.35
CA THR A 45 23.40 -10.53 9.85
C THR A 45 23.24 -9.22 9.09
N GLU A 46 24.27 -8.38 9.11
CA GLU A 46 24.29 -7.11 8.37
C GLU A 46 24.10 -7.30 6.87
N SER A 47 24.76 -8.31 6.27
CA SER A 47 24.60 -8.65 4.86
C SER A 47 23.15 -9.04 4.49
N ALA A 48 22.42 -9.72 5.38
CA ALA A 48 21.02 -10.02 5.12
C ALA A 48 20.12 -8.76 5.17
N TRP A 49 20.48 -7.79 6.00
CA TRP A 49 19.80 -6.49 6.03
C TRP A 49 20.14 -5.62 4.81
N GLU A 50 21.36 -5.66 4.31
CA GLU A 50 21.77 -5.00 3.06
C GLU A 50 21.02 -5.59 1.84
N ASP A 51 20.91 -6.92 1.77
CA ASP A 51 20.11 -7.60 0.74
C ASP A 51 18.63 -7.21 0.84
N ALA A 52 18.08 -7.20 2.05
CA ALA A 52 16.69 -6.78 2.28
C ALA A 52 16.46 -5.32 1.90
N PHE A 53 17.39 -4.42 2.25
CA PHE A 53 17.34 -3.00 1.87
C PHE A 53 17.28 -2.86 0.34
N SER A 54 18.17 -3.55 -0.36
CA SER A 54 18.22 -3.54 -1.82
C SER A 54 16.92 -4.00 -2.47
N LEU A 55 16.26 -5.02 -1.91
CA LEU A 55 14.97 -5.52 -2.40
C LEU A 55 13.80 -4.60 -2.04
N VAL A 56 13.74 -4.13 -0.79
CA VAL A 56 12.67 -3.26 -0.26
C VAL A 56 12.64 -1.93 -1.00
N PHE A 57 13.79 -1.30 -1.19
CA PHE A 57 13.90 0.01 -1.86
C PHE A 57 14.12 -0.10 -3.38
N SER A 58 13.85 -1.27 -3.96
CA SER A 58 13.90 -1.48 -5.41
C SER A 58 12.68 -0.96 -6.17
N SER A 59 12.77 -0.96 -7.50
CA SER A 59 11.63 -0.68 -8.39
C SER A 59 10.46 -1.66 -8.23
N ASN A 60 10.74 -2.92 -7.84
CA ASN A 60 9.73 -3.93 -7.60
C ASN A 60 9.18 -3.91 -6.16
N GLY A 61 9.84 -3.19 -5.25
CA GLY A 61 9.43 -2.99 -3.86
C GLY A 61 8.75 -1.64 -3.66
N SER A 62 9.45 -0.69 -3.05
CA SER A 62 8.90 0.60 -2.59
C SER A 62 8.29 1.43 -3.71
N LEU A 63 8.90 1.46 -4.90
CA LEU A 63 8.31 2.18 -6.05
C LEU A 63 7.03 1.52 -6.55
N ARG A 64 6.94 0.18 -6.50
CA ARG A 64 5.71 -0.54 -6.87
C ARG A 64 4.59 -0.28 -5.86
N ILE A 65 4.91 -0.25 -4.56
CA ILE A 65 3.97 0.16 -3.50
C ILE A 65 3.49 1.60 -3.75
N ALA A 66 4.40 2.53 -4.06
CA ALA A 66 4.06 3.93 -4.32
C ALA A 66 3.12 4.10 -5.52
N ASP A 67 3.37 3.39 -6.63
CA ASP A 67 2.51 3.41 -7.82
C ASP A 67 1.11 2.84 -7.51
N LEU A 68 1.05 1.66 -6.88
CA LEU A 68 -0.20 0.98 -6.59
C LEU A 68 -1.04 1.78 -5.59
N ARG A 69 -0.45 2.29 -4.50
CA ARG A 69 -1.19 3.09 -3.51
C ARG A 69 -1.75 4.38 -4.10
N ALA A 70 -1.00 5.06 -4.98
CA ALA A 70 -1.44 6.30 -5.61
C ALA A 70 -2.65 6.07 -6.50
N LYS A 71 -2.64 4.97 -7.28
CA LYS A 71 -3.77 4.53 -8.11
C LYS A 71 -5.01 4.12 -7.31
N LEU A 72 -4.86 3.84 -6.02
CA LEU A 72 -5.93 3.49 -5.08
C LEU A 72 -6.34 4.67 -4.18
N GLY A 73 -5.70 5.83 -4.31
CA GLY A 73 -5.97 6.99 -3.45
C GLY A 73 -5.55 6.78 -1.99
N LEU A 74 -4.57 5.91 -1.73
CA LEU A 74 -4.15 5.55 -0.37
C LEU A 74 -2.92 6.36 0.08
N SER A 75 -3.06 7.01 1.24
CA SER A 75 -1.95 7.62 1.96
C SER A 75 -1.00 6.55 2.50
N PHE A 76 0.30 6.85 2.50
CA PHE A 76 1.31 6.00 3.12
C PHE A 76 2.34 6.89 3.80
N ASP A 77 2.36 6.82 5.12
CA ASP A 77 3.19 7.66 5.97
C ASP A 77 4.44 6.85 6.30
N TYR A 78 5.48 7.07 5.51
CA TYR A 78 6.82 6.54 5.76
C TYR A 78 7.78 7.73 5.85
N TYR A 79 8.63 7.69 6.87
CA TYR A 79 9.68 8.66 7.08
C TYR A 79 11.02 7.94 6.93
N ASP A 80 11.83 8.43 6.00
CA ASP A 80 13.21 8.00 5.81
C ASP A 80 14.05 8.54 6.97
N LEU A 81 14.53 7.63 7.81
CA LEU A 81 15.41 7.96 8.92
C LEU A 81 16.80 7.84 8.31
N ASP A 82 17.61 8.88 8.25
CA ASP A 82 19.01 8.76 7.79
C ASP A 82 19.80 7.83 8.74
N ALA A 83 19.67 6.52 8.55
CA ALA A 83 19.89 5.46 9.54
C ALA A 83 20.53 4.20 8.91
N SER A 84 20.68 3.12 9.67
CA SER A 84 21.25 1.87 9.17
C SER A 84 20.29 1.10 8.24
N TYR A 85 20.83 0.21 7.39
CA TYR A 85 20.00 -0.65 6.51
C TYR A 85 18.89 -1.39 7.26
N GLN A 86 19.20 -1.89 8.46
CA GLN A 86 18.21 -2.54 9.31
C GLN A 86 17.10 -1.56 9.71
N GLU A 87 17.46 -0.41 10.29
CA GLU A 87 16.49 0.57 10.79
C GLU A 87 15.55 1.07 9.69
N ASP A 88 16.08 1.32 8.49
CA ASP A 88 15.28 1.75 7.34
C ASP A 88 14.29 0.69 6.88
N VAL A 89 14.77 -0.54 6.73
CA VAL A 89 13.91 -1.67 6.38
C VAL A 89 12.85 -1.85 7.44
N GLU A 90 13.20 -1.84 8.72
CA GLU A 90 12.24 -2.07 9.80
C GLU A 90 11.18 -0.95 9.88
N ALA A 91 11.59 0.31 9.74
CA ALA A 91 10.68 1.45 9.70
C ALA A 91 9.71 1.34 8.50
N TYR A 92 10.22 1.01 7.31
CA TYR A 92 9.41 0.86 6.12
C TYR A 92 8.40 -0.29 6.25
N LEU A 93 8.84 -1.45 6.74
CA LEU A 93 7.99 -2.62 6.93
C LEU A 93 6.91 -2.38 7.99
N SER A 94 7.21 -1.64 9.07
CA SER A 94 6.21 -1.25 10.06
C SER A 94 5.12 -0.35 9.46
N ALA A 95 5.50 0.59 8.58
CA ALA A 95 4.54 1.38 7.82
C ALA A 95 3.69 0.49 6.89
N LEU A 96 4.27 -0.53 6.24
CA LEU A 96 3.53 -1.49 5.41
C LEU A 96 2.53 -2.32 6.22
N GLU A 97 2.88 -2.76 7.44
CA GLU A 97 1.95 -3.48 8.32
C GLU A 97 0.74 -2.60 8.66
N SER A 98 0.98 -1.32 8.95
CA SER A 98 -0.07 -0.33 9.20
C SER A 98 -0.96 -0.12 7.97
N LEU A 99 -0.36 -0.03 6.78
CA LEU A 99 -1.11 0.04 5.52
C LEU A 99 -1.94 -1.23 5.30
N LYS A 100 -1.38 -2.42 5.52
CA LYS A 100 -2.07 -3.71 5.38
C LYS A 100 -3.26 -3.82 6.32
N ALA A 101 -3.11 -3.39 7.58
CA ALA A 101 -4.19 -3.37 8.56
C ALA A 101 -5.33 -2.45 8.10
N ARG A 102 -5.01 -1.26 7.57
CA ARG A 102 -5.99 -0.35 6.99
C ARG A 102 -6.70 -0.97 5.80
N LEU A 103 -5.97 -1.59 4.87
CA LEU A 103 -6.55 -2.28 3.71
C LEU A 103 -7.54 -3.37 4.12
N ALA A 104 -7.21 -4.17 5.13
CA ALA A 104 -8.10 -5.21 5.66
C ALA A 104 -9.42 -4.63 6.21
N ALA A 105 -9.38 -3.45 6.83
CA ALA A 105 -10.58 -2.75 7.28
C ALA A 105 -11.46 -2.22 6.13
N PHE A 106 -10.88 -1.93 4.95
CA PHE A 106 -11.60 -1.49 3.75
C PHE A 106 -12.06 -2.64 2.83
N ALA A 107 -11.57 -3.87 3.04
CA ALA A 107 -11.95 -5.04 2.25
C ALA A 107 -13.48 -5.29 2.10
N PRO A 108 -14.34 -5.00 3.11
CA PRO A 108 -15.79 -5.14 2.96
C PRO A 108 -16.41 -4.24 1.89
N ALA A 109 -15.78 -3.10 1.55
CA ALA A 109 -16.29 -2.13 0.58
C ALA A 109 -16.06 -2.54 -0.88
N PHE A 110 -15.20 -3.52 -1.14
CA PHE A 110 -14.92 -4.04 -2.50
C PHE A 110 -15.64 -5.36 -2.81
N SER A 111 -16.53 -5.81 -1.92
CA SER A 111 -17.26 -7.08 -2.00
C SER A 111 -18.74 -6.91 -2.41
N ALA A 112 -19.15 -5.72 -2.84
CA ALA A 112 -20.50 -5.41 -3.32
C ALA A 112 -20.51 -5.23 -4.85
#